data_AF-A0A9X6AKG1-F1
#
_entry.id   AF-A0A9X6AKG1-F1
#
_cell.length_a   1.000
_cell.length_b   1.000
_cell.length_c   1.000
_cell.angle_alpha   90.00
_cell.angle_beta   90.00
_cell.angle_gamma   90.00
#
_symmetry.space_group_name_H-M   'P 1'
#
loop_
_entity.id
_entity.type
_entity.pdbx_description
1 polymer ?
#
loop_
_entity_poly.entity_id
_entity_poly.type
_entity_poly.pdbx_seq_one_letter_code
_entity_poly.pdbx_strand_id
1 'polypeptide(L)'
;MKHTKTIALLSSAAILLGACGNGGSDSASNKKDEGTKDATVAVKDIKTKPEDAIKKAQQTYKNQDLKDISYEKSNGDWVYKVEQQDTKNNKESEVIINDKDKKVIHKETEKGESNQSNDTFNYSDVKNYKDAIKSAQKDFDGDVKEWSLSKDDGKLVYNFDLQKGKEKHEVTVDAKTGKVLDNQKDD
;
A
#
# COMPACT_ATOMS: atom_id res chain seq x y z
N MET A 1 -24.33 17.86 -0.45
CA MET A 1 -24.04 16.62 0.30
C MET A 1 -22.58 16.30 0.06
N LYS A 2 -21.74 16.33 1.11
CA LYS A 2 -20.32 15.99 0.98
C LYS A 2 -20.24 14.47 1.07
N HIS A 3 -20.00 13.80 -0.04
CA HIS A 3 -19.74 12.36 -0.03
C HIS A 3 -18.35 12.17 0.56
N THR A 4 -18.28 11.86 1.85
CA THR A 4 -17.05 11.37 2.48
C THR A 4 -16.77 10.02 1.87
N LYS A 5 -15.83 9.97 0.94
CA LYS A 5 -15.30 8.71 0.42
C LYS A 5 -14.34 8.21 1.47
N THR A 6 -14.79 7.27 2.29
CA THR A 6 -13.89 6.46 3.10
C THR A 6 -13.09 5.63 2.10
N ILE A 7 -11.87 6.06 1.78
CA ILE A 7 -10.93 5.27 1.00
C ILE A 7 -10.41 4.23 1.98
N ALA A 8 -11.22 3.20 2.23
CA ALA A 8 -10.71 2.02 2.88
C ALA A 8 -9.65 1.47 1.92
N LEU A 9 -8.37 1.64 2.28
CA LEU A 9 -7.27 0.82 1.80
C LEU A 9 -7.65 -0.63 2.13
N LEU A 10 -8.44 -1.23 1.24
CA LEU A 10 -8.77 -2.65 1.27
C LEU A 10 -7.49 -3.37 0.89
N SER A 11 -6.56 -3.47 1.86
CA SER A 11 -5.41 -4.35 1.78
C SER A 11 -5.97 -5.78 1.75
N SER A 12 -6.31 -6.20 0.54
CA SER A 12 -6.99 -7.47 0.25
C SER A 12 -5.97 -8.60 0.29
N ALA A 13 -5.18 -8.69 1.36
CA ALA A 13 -4.42 -9.89 1.67
C ALA A 13 -5.25 -10.80 2.57
N ALA A 14 -6.42 -11.23 2.08
CA ALA A 14 -7.12 -12.38 2.66
C ALA A 14 -6.37 -13.66 2.24
N ILE A 15 -5.20 -13.89 2.84
CA ILE A 15 -4.57 -15.21 2.79
C ILE A 15 -5.44 -16.12 3.65
N LEU A 16 -6.44 -16.75 3.04
CA LEU A 16 -7.25 -17.79 3.66
C LEU A 16 -6.35 -18.99 3.96
N LEU A 17 -5.74 -19.02 5.13
CA LEU A 17 -5.22 -20.25 5.71
C LEU A 17 -6.43 -21.10 6.14
N GLY A 18 -6.79 -22.05 5.28
CA GLY A 18 -7.76 -23.08 5.62
C GLY A 18 -7.29 -23.88 6.83
N ALA A 19 -7.91 -23.66 7.98
CA ALA A 19 -7.79 -24.51 9.15
C ALA A 19 -9.15 -25.19 9.41
N CYS A 20 -9.34 -26.37 8.83
CA CYS A 20 -10.36 -27.30 9.31
C CYS A 20 -9.86 -27.89 10.64
N GLY A 21 -10.56 -27.63 11.74
CA GLY A 21 -10.24 -28.21 13.05
C GLY A 21 -11.31 -27.91 14.10
N ASN A 22 -12.29 -28.79 14.21
CA ASN A 22 -13.41 -28.78 15.15
C ASN A 22 -12.98 -29.20 16.57
N GLY A 23 -13.40 -28.46 17.61
CA GLY A 23 -13.46 -28.98 18.99
C GLY A 23 -13.38 -27.96 20.14
N GLY A 24 -14.55 -27.61 20.70
CA GLY A 24 -14.80 -27.66 22.17
C GLY A 24 -14.26 -26.59 23.13
N SER A 25 -15.22 -25.80 23.65
CA SER A 25 -15.42 -25.35 25.04
C SER A 25 -14.57 -24.22 25.66
N ASP A 26 -15.33 -23.39 26.39
CA ASP A 26 -14.99 -22.11 27.01
C ASP A 26 -13.80 -22.11 27.98
N SER A 27 -13.02 -21.03 27.94
CA SER A 27 -12.45 -20.45 29.16
C SER A 27 -12.16 -18.97 28.99
N ALA A 28 -12.84 -18.17 29.80
CA ALA A 28 -12.60 -16.75 29.96
C ALA A 28 -11.14 -16.52 30.35
N SER A 29 -10.39 -15.83 29.48
CA SER A 29 -9.10 -15.26 29.82
C SER A 29 -9.11 -13.77 29.49
N ASN A 30 -8.79 -13.03 30.53
CA ASN A 30 -8.71 -11.59 30.63
C ASN A 30 -7.76 -11.07 29.53
N LYS A 31 -8.32 -10.47 28.47
CA LYS A 31 -7.54 -9.87 27.38
C LYS A 31 -6.95 -8.57 27.91
N LYS A 32 -5.73 -8.65 28.48
CA LYS A 32 -4.85 -7.50 28.50
C LYS A 32 -4.64 -7.10 27.04
N ASP A 33 -5.22 -5.97 26.69
CA ASP A 33 -4.96 -5.25 25.46
C ASP A 33 -3.50 -4.77 25.50
N GLU A 34 -2.57 -5.70 25.25
CA GLU A 34 -1.27 -5.35 24.70
C GLU A 34 -1.52 -4.96 23.27
N GLY A 35 -1.90 -3.69 23.09
CA GLY A 35 -2.02 -3.08 21.78
C GLY A 35 -0.78 -3.44 20.97
N THR A 36 -1.02 -4.16 19.87
CA THR A 36 0.01 -4.39 18.86
C THR A 36 0.59 -3.02 18.57
N LYS A 37 1.89 -2.82 18.84
CA LYS A 37 2.59 -1.63 18.39
C LYS A 37 2.52 -1.68 16.87
N ASP A 38 1.51 -1.05 16.28
CA ASP A 38 1.43 -0.77 14.86
C ASP A 38 2.77 -0.12 14.52
N ALA A 39 3.62 -0.87 13.82
CA ALA A 39 4.98 -0.46 13.63
C ALA A 39 5.00 0.52 12.47
N THR A 40 5.28 1.78 12.79
CA THR A 40 5.54 2.83 11.81
C THR A 40 7.00 2.81 11.38
N VAL A 41 7.33 3.56 10.33
CA VAL A 41 8.69 3.78 9.85
C VAL A 41 8.89 5.23 9.45
N ALA A 42 10.02 5.80 9.87
CA ALA A 42 10.42 7.11 9.40
C ALA A 42 10.92 7.00 7.94
N VAL A 43 10.61 8.00 7.11
CA VAL A 43 10.97 8.03 5.67
C VAL A 43 12.46 7.79 5.41
N LYS A 44 13.32 8.22 6.33
CA LYS A 44 14.78 8.06 6.25
C LYS A 44 15.25 6.60 6.40
N ASP A 45 14.43 5.74 6.99
CA ASP A 45 14.77 4.36 7.32
C ASP A 45 14.27 3.36 6.26
N ILE A 46 13.51 3.82 5.26
CA ILE A 46 13.14 3.05 4.06
C ILE A 46 14.40 2.82 3.21
N LYS A 47 14.77 1.55 2.99
CA LYS A 47 16.07 1.18 2.41
C LYS A 47 16.03 1.04 0.89
N THR A 48 14.93 0.52 0.37
CA THR A 48 14.73 0.30 -1.05
C THR A 48 14.02 1.49 -1.66
N LYS A 49 14.41 1.87 -2.88
CA LYS A 49 13.72 2.91 -3.63
C LYS A 49 12.55 2.30 -4.41
N PRO A 50 11.41 2.99 -4.56
CA PRO A 50 10.29 2.51 -5.36
C PRO A 50 10.70 2.07 -6.77
N GLU A 51 11.62 2.79 -7.43
CA GLU A 51 12.12 2.46 -8.77
C GLU A 51 12.81 1.08 -8.83
N ASP A 52 13.52 0.69 -7.76
CA ASP A 52 14.15 -0.63 -7.67
C ASP A 52 13.11 -1.75 -7.51
N ALA A 53 12.06 -1.51 -6.71
CA ALA A 53 10.96 -2.45 -6.50
C ALA A 53 10.14 -2.64 -7.79
N ILE A 54 9.78 -1.55 -8.47
CA ILE A 54 9.08 -1.57 -9.77
C ILE A 54 9.92 -2.33 -10.79
N LYS A 55 11.21 -2.02 -10.90
CA LYS A 55 12.10 -2.75 -11.81
C LYS A 55 12.16 -4.24 -11.49
N LYS A 56 12.17 -4.62 -10.22
CA LYS A 56 12.17 -6.02 -9.80
C LYS A 56 10.86 -6.73 -10.15
N ALA A 57 9.73 -6.06 -9.99
CA ALA A 57 8.41 -6.57 -10.40
C ALA A 57 8.33 -6.78 -11.92
N GLN A 58 8.77 -5.80 -12.71
CA GLN A 58 8.79 -5.86 -14.19
C GLN A 58 9.78 -6.91 -14.73
N GLN A 59 10.82 -7.24 -13.97
CA GLN A 59 11.70 -8.37 -14.28
C GLN A 59 11.05 -9.73 -13.97
N THR A 60 10.14 -9.77 -12.99
CA THR A 60 9.45 -10.98 -12.55
C THR A 60 8.30 -11.34 -13.49
N TYR A 61 7.49 -10.34 -13.86
CA TYR A 61 6.46 -10.46 -14.90
C TYR A 61 6.71 -9.37 -15.96
N LYS A 62 7.16 -9.79 -17.15
CA LYS A 62 7.57 -8.90 -18.23
C LYS A 62 6.38 -8.42 -19.05
N ASN A 63 6.55 -7.28 -19.72
CA ASN A 63 5.56 -6.69 -20.64
C ASN A 63 4.24 -6.34 -19.95
N GLN A 64 4.31 -5.92 -18.68
CA GLN A 64 3.17 -5.45 -17.91
C GLN A 64 3.43 -4.01 -17.46
N ASP A 65 2.37 -3.23 -17.38
CA ASP A 65 2.41 -1.83 -16.99
C ASP A 65 2.07 -1.69 -15.50
N LEU A 66 2.66 -0.70 -14.82
CA LEU A 66 2.47 -0.49 -13.39
C LEU A 66 1.05 0.01 -13.11
N LYS A 67 0.32 -0.67 -12.22
CA LYS A 67 -1.06 -0.35 -11.81
C LYS A 67 -1.14 0.23 -10.40
N ASP A 68 -0.39 -0.34 -9.47
CA ASP A 68 -0.27 0.13 -8.09
C ASP A 68 1.13 -0.14 -7.56
N ILE A 69 1.61 0.73 -6.67
CA ILE A 69 2.70 0.41 -5.76
C ILE A 69 2.33 0.84 -4.34
N SER A 70 2.36 -0.11 -3.42
CA SER A 70 2.18 0.12 -1.99
C SER A 70 3.45 -0.23 -1.20
N TYR A 71 3.56 0.36 -0.02
CA TYR A 71 4.61 0.08 0.95
C TYR A 71 4.01 0.00 2.35
N GLU A 72 4.07 -1.19 2.92
CA GLU A 72 3.40 -1.54 4.16
C GLU A 72 4.18 -2.63 4.91
N LYS A 73 3.72 -2.95 6.12
CA LYS A 73 4.29 -4.03 6.91
C LYS A 73 3.52 -5.34 6.65
N SER A 74 4.19 -6.33 6.08
CA SER A 74 3.65 -7.67 5.84
C SER A 74 4.47 -8.72 6.59
N ASN A 75 3.80 -9.55 7.40
CA ASN A 75 4.43 -10.62 8.19
C ASN A 75 5.65 -10.17 9.02
N GLY A 76 5.62 -8.95 9.56
CA GLY A 76 6.70 -8.41 10.38
C GLY A 76 7.79 -7.65 9.62
N ASP A 77 7.80 -7.73 8.29
CA ASP A 77 8.76 -7.06 7.42
C ASP A 77 8.13 -5.91 6.65
N TRP A 78 8.92 -4.87 6.38
CA TRP A 78 8.54 -3.83 5.44
C TRP A 78 8.72 -4.32 4.02
N VAL A 79 7.69 -4.14 3.20
CA VAL A 79 7.63 -4.64 1.84
C VAL A 79 7.08 -3.59 0.90
N TYR A 80 7.49 -3.68 -0.35
CA TYR A 80 6.76 -3.12 -1.47
C TYR A 80 5.83 -4.18 -2.03
N LYS A 81 4.56 -3.84 -2.28
CA LYS A 81 3.70 -4.61 -3.18
C LYS A 81 3.58 -3.84 -4.48
N VAL A 82 3.78 -4.53 -5.60
CA VAL A 82 3.72 -3.92 -6.92
C VAL A 82 2.72 -4.68 -7.75
N GLU A 83 1.62 -4.04 -8.09
CA GLU A 83 0.62 -4.58 -9.01
C GLU A 83 0.91 -4.12 -10.44
N GLN A 84 0.83 -5.05 -11.37
CA GLN A 84 1.07 -4.82 -12.78
C GLN A 84 -0.09 -5.37 -13.61
N GLN A 85 -0.37 -4.72 -14.73
CA GLN A 85 -1.46 -5.09 -15.63
C GLN A 85 -0.90 -5.46 -17.02
N ASP A 86 -1.34 -6.60 -17.53
CA ASP A 86 -1.14 -7.03 -18.92
C ASP A 86 -2.47 -6.89 -19.67
N THR A 87 -2.70 -5.72 -20.25
CA THR A 87 -3.93 -5.43 -21.00
C THR A 87 -4.09 -6.34 -22.21
N LYS A 88 -2.99 -6.83 -22.80
CA LYS A 88 -3.05 -7.68 -24.00
C LYS A 88 -3.57 -9.07 -23.69
N ASN A 89 -3.18 -9.62 -22.53
CA ASN A 89 -3.54 -10.96 -22.11
C ASN A 89 -4.64 -11.00 -21.03
N ASN A 90 -5.19 -9.84 -20.65
CA ASN A 90 -6.18 -9.71 -19.57
C ASN A 90 -5.70 -10.40 -18.29
N LYS A 91 -4.49 -10.04 -17.84
CA LYS A 91 -3.90 -10.55 -16.60
C LYS A 91 -3.46 -9.40 -15.70
N GLU A 92 -3.45 -9.68 -14.42
CA GLU A 92 -2.79 -8.85 -13.43
C GLU A 92 -1.77 -9.70 -12.67
N SER A 93 -0.75 -9.04 -12.14
CA SER A 93 0.23 -9.69 -11.28
C SER A 93 0.55 -8.83 -10.08
N GLU A 94 0.72 -9.48 -8.93
CA GLU A 94 1.27 -8.86 -7.74
C GLU A 94 2.68 -9.42 -7.51
N VAL A 95 3.62 -8.55 -7.17
CA VAL A 95 4.96 -8.93 -6.71
C VAL A 95 5.24 -8.23 -5.39
N ILE A 96 5.53 -9.01 -4.35
CA ILE A 96 5.92 -8.48 -3.05
C ILE A 96 7.45 -8.55 -2.90
N ILE A 97 8.08 -7.41 -2.65
CA ILE A 97 9.53 -7.23 -2.56
C ILE A 97 9.92 -6.74 -1.15
N ASN A 98 10.82 -7.44 -0.48
CA ASN A 98 11.32 -7.06 0.85
C ASN A 98 12.18 -5.79 0.79
N ASP A 99 11.93 -4.82 1.68
CA ASP A 99 12.68 -3.55 1.74
C ASP A 99 14.16 -3.74 2.08
N LYS A 100 14.49 -4.72 2.93
CA LYS A 100 15.85 -4.89 3.49
C LYS A 100 16.84 -5.41 2.46
N ASP A 101 16.41 -6.35 1.62
CA ASP A 101 17.30 -7.09 0.72
C ASP A 101 16.80 -7.23 -0.73
N LYS A 102 15.65 -6.62 -1.06
CA LYS A 102 15.04 -6.62 -2.40
C LYS A 102 14.67 -8.01 -2.92
N LYS A 103 14.57 -9.02 -2.04
CA LYS A 103 14.08 -10.35 -2.43
C LYS A 103 12.59 -10.29 -2.73
N VAL A 104 12.20 -10.99 -3.79
CA VAL A 104 10.79 -11.29 -4.06
C VAL A 104 10.37 -12.36 -3.07
N ILE A 105 9.44 -12.03 -2.18
CA ILE A 105 8.97 -12.93 -1.12
C ILE A 105 7.59 -13.53 -1.44
N HIS A 106 6.83 -12.88 -2.30
CA HIS A 106 5.58 -13.40 -2.85
C HIS A 106 5.41 -12.90 -4.27
N LYS A 107 4.75 -13.69 -5.11
CA LYS A 107 4.35 -13.30 -6.46
C LYS A 107 3.17 -14.14 -6.89
N GLU A 108 2.21 -13.51 -7.54
CA GLU A 108 1.07 -14.19 -8.10
C GLU A 108 0.60 -13.50 -9.38
N THR A 109 -0.23 -14.21 -10.14
CA THR A 109 -0.87 -13.66 -11.32
C THR A 109 -2.24 -14.28 -11.47
N GLU A 110 -3.19 -13.45 -11.84
CA GLU A 110 -4.57 -13.84 -12.03
C GLU A 110 -5.15 -13.20 -13.29
N LYS A 111 -6.38 -13.59 -13.62
CA LYS A 111 -7.10 -13.00 -14.75
C LYS A 111 -7.56 -11.60 -14.34
N GLY A 112 -7.19 -10.60 -15.11
CA GLY A 112 -7.61 -9.21 -14.89
C GLY A 112 -9.10 -9.01 -15.16
N GLU A 113 -9.61 -7.84 -14.77
CA GLU A 113 -11.03 -7.50 -14.94
C GLU A 113 -11.37 -7.15 -16.40
N SER A 114 -12.46 -7.72 -16.91
CA SER A 114 -12.83 -7.64 -18.33
C SER A 114 -13.32 -6.27 -18.82
N ASN A 115 -13.56 -5.30 -17.92
CA ASN A 115 -14.17 -3.99 -18.23
C ASN A 115 -13.30 -2.80 -17.78
N GLN A 116 -11.99 -3.00 -17.59
CA GLN A 116 -11.15 -2.05 -16.87
C GLN A 116 -10.96 -0.71 -17.61
N SER A 117 -11.09 0.40 -16.86
CA SER A 117 -10.37 1.63 -17.14
C SER A 117 -8.86 1.35 -17.16
N ASN A 118 -8.09 2.05 -17.98
CA ASN A 118 -6.64 1.91 -17.93
C ASN A 118 -6.10 2.62 -16.68
N ASP A 119 -5.97 1.85 -15.59
CA ASP A 119 -5.52 2.36 -14.29
C ASP A 119 -3.99 2.42 -14.18
N THR A 120 -3.27 2.03 -15.23
CA THR A 120 -1.80 2.02 -15.26
C THR A 120 -1.19 3.42 -15.34
N PHE A 121 0.05 3.57 -14.88
CA PHE A 121 0.77 4.84 -14.91
C PHE A 121 2.29 4.65 -15.04
N ASN A 122 3.01 5.71 -15.45
CA ASN A 122 4.47 5.73 -15.40
C ASN A 122 4.94 6.39 -14.10
N TYR A 123 5.78 5.68 -13.33
CA TYR A 123 6.33 6.23 -12.09
C TYR A 123 7.23 7.45 -12.31
N SER A 124 7.78 7.65 -13.51
CA SER A 124 8.55 8.85 -13.85
C SER A 124 7.71 10.13 -13.86
N ASP A 125 6.39 10.02 -13.95
CA ASP A 125 5.49 11.16 -14.15
C ASP A 125 4.99 11.76 -12.82
N VAL A 126 5.42 11.19 -11.69
CA VAL A 126 4.98 11.60 -10.35
C VAL A 126 6.08 12.29 -9.55
N LYS A 127 5.64 13.08 -8.58
CA LYS A 127 6.49 13.69 -7.56
C LYS A 127 7.19 12.58 -6.77
N ASN A 128 8.46 12.79 -6.43
CA ASN A 128 9.20 11.82 -5.63
C ASN A 128 8.46 11.50 -4.31
N TYR A 129 8.35 10.21 -3.96
CA TYR A 129 7.60 9.77 -2.78
C TYR A 129 8.04 10.46 -1.48
N LYS A 130 9.33 10.79 -1.32
CA LYS A 130 9.81 11.51 -0.11
C LYS A 130 9.25 12.92 -0.03
N ASP A 131 9.07 13.60 -1.16
CA ASP A 131 8.47 14.92 -1.19
C ASP A 131 6.95 14.86 -0.97
N ALA A 132 6.29 13.79 -1.44
CA ALA A 132 4.89 13.53 -1.17
C ALA A 132 4.65 13.26 0.33
N ILE A 133 5.47 12.40 0.96
CA ILE A 133 5.39 12.15 2.41
C ILE A 133 5.64 13.43 3.20
N LYS A 134 6.66 14.22 2.86
CA LYS A 134 6.87 15.54 3.50
C LYS A 134 5.66 16.46 3.36
N SER A 135 4.93 16.38 2.25
CA SER A 135 3.73 17.18 2.03
C SER A 135 2.58 16.68 2.92
N ALA A 136 2.44 15.37 3.07
CA ALA A 136 1.46 14.76 3.97
C ALA A 136 1.73 15.05 5.45
N GLN A 137 3.00 15.08 5.85
CA GLN A 137 3.43 15.32 7.23
C GLN A 137 3.32 16.79 7.70
N LYS A 138 2.89 17.71 6.82
CA LYS A 138 2.87 19.16 7.13
C LYS A 138 1.95 19.51 8.31
N ASP A 139 0.74 18.95 8.30
CA ASP A 139 -0.28 19.25 9.31
C ASP A 139 -0.31 18.21 10.44
N PHE A 140 0.31 17.03 10.19
CA PHE A 140 0.46 15.96 11.15
C PHE A 140 1.81 15.25 10.98
N ASP A 141 2.74 15.55 11.89
CA ASP A 141 4.11 15.01 11.90
C ASP A 141 4.14 13.58 12.50
N GLY A 142 3.44 12.66 11.84
CA GLY A 142 3.41 11.23 12.14
C GLY A 142 4.38 10.43 11.27
N ASP A 143 4.83 9.28 11.78
CA ASP A 143 5.60 8.32 10.99
C ASP A 143 4.68 7.54 10.04
N VAL A 144 5.26 6.97 8.98
CA VAL A 144 4.48 6.24 7.97
C VAL A 144 4.10 4.87 8.49
N LYS A 145 2.82 4.55 8.46
CA LYS A 145 2.29 3.19 8.64
C LYS A 145 2.17 2.48 7.29
N GLU A 146 1.63 3.17 6.30
CA GLU A 146 1.47 2.69 4.94
C GLU A 146 1.52 3.86 3.96
N TRP A 147 1.94 3.59 2.72
CA TRP A 147 1.61 4.47 1.61
C TRP A 147 1.36 3.69 0.33
N SER A 148 0.49 4.22 -0.54
CA SER A 148 0.23 3.68 -1.86
C SER A 148 0.25 4.77 -2.94
N LEU A 149 0.45 4.36 -4.18
CA LEU A 149 0.36 5.20 -5.38
C LEU A 149 -0.42 4.45 -6.45
N SER A 150 -1.62 4.95 -6.73
CA SER A 150 -2.51 4.42 -7.76
C SER A 150 -3.48 5.49 -8.24
N LYS A 151 -4.27 5.16 -9.27
CA LYS A 151 -5.37 6.01 -9.72
C LYS A 151 -6.59 5.76 -8.86
N ASP A 152 -7.10 6.81 -8.23
CA ASP A 152 -8.42 6.87 -7.62
C ASP A 152 -9.35 7.69 -8.53
N ASP A 153 -10.41 7.06 -9.05
CA ASP A 153 -11.32 7.64 -10.05
C ASP A 153 -10.59 8.34 -11.22
N GLY A 154 -9.56 7.67 -11.74
CA GLY A 154 -8.73 8.16 -12.84
C GLY A 154 -7.69 9.22 -12.46
N LYS A 155 -7.67 9.68 -11.20
CA LYS A 155 -6.68 10.62 -10.68
C LYS A 155 -5.55 9.89 -9.96
N LEU A 156 -4.32 10.07 -10.43
CA LEU A 156 -3.13 9.50 -9.78
C LEU A 156 -2.83 10.24 -8.47
N VAL A 157 -2.87 9.52 -7.35
CA VAL A 157 -2.71 10.06 -5.99
C VAL A 157 -1.76 9.19 -5.17
N TYR A 158 -1.05 9.83 -4.25
CA TYR A 158 -0.48 9.12 -3.10
C TYR A 158 -1.51 9.09 -1.97
N ASN A 159 -1.69 7.95 -1.33
CA ASN A 159 -2.37 7.86 -0.04
C ASN A 159 -1.36 7.50 1.05
N PHE A 160 -1.46 8.14 2.21
CA PHE A 160 -0.56 7.94 3.35
C PHE A 160 -1.36 7.68 4.61
N ASP A 161 -1.04 6.59 5.29
CA ASP A 161 -1.46 6.38 6.67
C ASP A 161 -0.31 6.82 7.57
N LEU A 162 -0.51 7.91 8.30
CA LEU A 162 0.45 8.48 9.23
C LEU A 162 0.02 8.18 10.66
N GLN A 163 0.97 7.92 11.55
CA GLN A 163 0.65 7.67 12.96
C GLN A 163 1.66 8.32 13.91
N LYS A 164 1.13 8.91 14.99
CA LYS A 164 1.91 9.45 16.11
C LYS A 164 1.25 9.06 17.43
N GLY A 165 1.88 8.14 18.16
CA GLY A 165 1.26 7.56 19.35
C GLY A 165 0.00 6.77 18.99
N LYS A 166 -1.16 7.22 19.49
CA LYS A 166 -2.48 6.61 19.22
C LYS A 166 -3.25 7.31 18.09
N GLU A 167 -2.79 8.48 17.65
CA GLU A 167 -3.48 9.26 16.63
C GLU A 167 -3.01 8.82 15.23
N LYS A 168 -3.97 8.68 14.31
CA LYS A 168 -3.77 8.24 12.93
C LYS A 168 -4.43 9.23 11.98
N HIS A 169 -3.74 9.54 10.88
CA HIS A 169 -4.26 10.41 9.82
C HIS A 169 -4.11 9.70 8.48
N GLU A 170 -5.19 9.69 7.69
CA GLU A 170 -5.19 9.31 6.29
C GLU A 170 -5.06 10.57 5.43
N VAL A 171 -4.00 10.65 4.63
CA VAL A 171 -3.68 11.85 3.84
C VAL A 171 -3.55 11.51 2.37
N THR A 172 -4.38 12.13 1.54
CA THR A 172 -4.32 12.00 0.08
C THR A 172 -3.57 13.17 -0.52
N VAL A 173 -2.57 12.88 -1.35
CA VAL A 173 -1.72 13.88 -2.03
C VAL A 173 -1.78 13.68 -3.54
N ASP A 174 -1.97 14.77 -4.28
CA ASP A 174 -1.91 14.76 -5.74
C ASP A 174 -0.52 14.32 -6.22
N ALA A 175 -0.44 13.20 -6.93
CA ALA A 175 0.85 12.58 -7.24
C ALA A 175 1.71 13.43 -8.19
N LYS A 176 1.10 14.28 -9.03
CA LYS A 176 1.85 15.13 -9.97
C LYS A 176 2.36 16.41 -9.31
N THR A 177 1.52 17.03 -8.49
CA THR A 177 1.80 18.37 -7.94
C THR A 177 2.35 18.34 -6.51
N GLY A 178 2.14 17.25 -5.76
CA GLY A 178 2.45 17.16 -4.33
C GLY A 178 1.49 17.96 -3.44
N LYS A 179 0.36 18.45 -3.98
CA LYS A 179 -0.64 19.18 -3.21
C LYS A 179 -1.46 18.20 -2.36
N VAL A 180 -1.59 18.47 -1.06
CA VAL A 180 -2.54 17.75 -0.18
C VAL A 180 -3.97 18.01 -0.68
N LEU A 181 -4.70 16.93 -0.93
CA LEU A 181 -6.08 16.93 -1.42
C LEU A 181 -7.06 16.69 -0.28
N ASP A 182 -6.69 15.82 0.65
CA ASP A 182 -7.49 15.46 1.82
C ASP A 182 -6.59 15.09 3.00
N ASN A 183 -7.07 15.32 4.21
CA ASN A 183 -6.43 14.91 5.46
C ASN A 183 -7.52 14.61 6.48
N GLN A 184 -7.67 13.33 6.83
CA GLN A 184 -8.69 12.84 7.76
C GLN A 184 -8.01 12.22 8.97
N LYS A 185 -8.43 12.63 10.16
CA LYS A 185 -8.07 11.93 11.39
C LYS A 185 -8.94 10.68 11.51
N ASP A 186 -8.30 9.52 11.65
CA ASP A 186 -8.94 8.24 11.93
C ASP A 186 -9.22 8.16 13.44
N ASP A 187 -10.51 8.09 13.80
CA ASP A 187 -11.05 8.19 15.18
C ASP A 187 -11.36 6.82 15.81
#